data_AF-F0F3B4-F1
#
_entry.id   AF-F0F3B4-F1
#
_cell.length_a   1.000
_cell.length_b   1.000
_cell.length_c   1.000
_cell.angle_alpha   90.00
_cell.angle_beta   90.00
_cell.angle_gamma   90.00
#
_symmetry.space_group_name_H-M   'P 1'
#
loop_
_entity.id
_entity.type
_entity.pdbx_description
1 polymer ?
#
loop_
_entity_poly.entity_id
_entity_poly.type
_entity_poly.pdbx_seq_one_letter_code
_entity_poly.pdbx_strand_id
1 'polypeptide(L)'
;MGIFDFFKKNRHKECRNNQHTTEVMAEEEEEADLWAQACMAKPHCYTKEGKKPILSFVVTEGINTILPMFPNELYRKGKNGFADIRLIFVSTSRKGDPVDLPFFHCVPALSNYALDIREPNVLIRGLNALEMGEIISGVRHTLACCPEREKV
;
A
#
# COMPACT_ATOMS: atom_id res chain seq x y z
N MET A 1 -8.55 3.85 17.21
CA MET A 1 -8.48 3.23 15.86
C MET A 1 -7.03 3.11 15.47
N GLY A 2 -6.59 1.91 15.11
CA GLY A 2 -5.26 1.67 14.56
C GLY A 2 -5.17 2.17 13.12
N ILE A 3 -3.96 2.47 12.66
CA ILE A 3 -3.70 2.89 11.27
C ILE A 3 -4.24 1.90 10.22
N PHE A 4 -4.39 0.62 10.56
CA PHE A 4 -4.94 -0.37 9.61
C PHE A 4 -6.47 -0.41 9.57
N ASP A 5 -7.16 0.32 10.44
CA ASP A 5 -8.62 0.49 10.37
C ASP A 5 -9.03 1.29 9.12
N PHE A 6 -8.11 2.06 8.51
CA PHE A 6 -8.37 2.76 7.25
C PHE A 6 -8.76 1.78 6.13
N PHE A 7 -8.07 0.64 6.01
CA PHE A 7 -8.41 -0.40 5.03
C PHE A 7 -9.81 -0.99 5.29
N LYS A 8 -10.17 -1.21 6.56
CA LYS A 8 -11.46 -1.80 6.95
C LYS A 8 -12.64 -0.85 6.75
N LYS A 9 -12.41 0.47 6.92
CA LYS A 9 -13.45 1.50 6.82
C LYS A 9 -13.93 1.71 5.39
N ASN A 10 -13.04 1.66 4.41
CA ASN A 10 -13.37 1.97 3.02
C ASN A 10 -14.17 0.87 2.31
N ARG A 11 -14.08 -0.41 2.74
CA ARG A 11 -14.94 -1.50 2.24
C ARG A 11 -16.44 -1.20 2.35
N HIS A 12 -16.85 -0.49 3.40
CA HIS A 12 -18.28 -0.22 3.65
C HIS A 12 -18.94 0.71 2.63
N LYS A 13 -18.17 1.42 1.80
CA LYS A 13 -18.73 2.32 0.79
C LYS A 13 -19.05 1.60 -0.53
N GLU A 14 -18.31 0.56 -0.89
CA GLU A 14 -18.50 -0.14 -2.17
C GLU A 14 -19.62 -1.19 -2.11
N CYS A 15 -19.82 -1.85 -0.96
CA CYS A 15 -20.92 -2.82 -0.79
C CYS A 15 -22.34 -2.19 -0.88
N ARG A 16 -22.49 -0.87 -0.78
CA ARG A 16 -23.80 -0.20 -0.89
C ARG A 16 -24.22 0.13 -2.33
N ASN A 17 -23.30 0.15 -3.28
CA ASN A 17 -23.62 0.57 -4.65
C ASN A 17 -23.98 -0.59 -5.60
N ASN A 18 -23.79 -1.84 -5.19
CA ASN A 18 -24.03 -3.01 -6.06
C ASN A 18 -25.41 -3.66 -5.90
N GLN A 19 -26.38 -2.97 -5.27
CA GLN A 19 -27.78 -3.45 -5.19
C GLN A 19 -28.69 -2.71 -6.18
N HIS A 20 -28.34 -2.71 -7.45
CA HIS A 20 -29.24 -2.54 -8.60
C HIS A 20 -28.37 -2.84 -9.84
N THR A 21 -28.47 -3.97 -10.54
CA THR A 21 -29.58 -4.37 -11.40
C THR A 21 -29.21 -5.77 -11.93
N THR A 22 -30.11 -6.73 -11.83
CA THR A 22 -29.95 -8.06 -12.43
C THR A 22 -30.41 -8.02 -13.89
N GLU A 23 -29.87 -8.95 -14.68
CA GLU A 23 -30.29 -9.40 -16.02
C GLU A 23 -29.53 -8.81 -17.22
N VAL A 24 -28.33 -9.35 -17.52
CA VAL A 24 -28.02 -9.87 -18.87
C VAL A 24 -26.91 -10.93 -18.79
N MET A 25 -27.26 -12.14 -19.24
CA MET A 25 -26.47 -13.18 -19.93
C MET A 25 -25.02 -13.49 -19.49
N ALA A 26 -24.84 -14.75 -19.08
CA ALA A 26 -23.59 -15.39 -18.74
C ALA A 26 -22.55 -15.34 -19.87
N GLU A 27 -21.46 -14.64 -19.61
CA GLU A 27 -20.12 -15.12 -19.94
C GLU A 27 -19.50 -15.50 -18.58
N GLU A 28 -19.41 -16.80 -18.31
CA GLU A 28 -18.57 -17.31 -17.24
C GLU A 28 -17.11 -17.11 -17.65
N GLU A 29 -16.64 -15.85 -17.65
CA GLU A 29 -15.24 -15.58 -17.39
C GLU A 29 -15.02 -16.09 -15.97
N GLU A 30 -14.34 -17.23 -15.84
CA GLU A 30 -13.80 -17.72 -14.58
C GLU A 30 -13.18 -16.51 -13.87
N GLU A 31 -13.87 -15.98 -12.85
CA GLU A 31 -13.54 -14.71 -12.21
C GLU A 31 -12.15 -14.86 -11.61
N ALA A 32 -11.15 -14.48 -12.40
CA ALA A 32 -9.80 -14.95 -12.15
C ALA A 32 -9.35 -14.35 -10.83
N ASP A 33 -8.95 -15.20 -9.87
CA ASP A 33 -8.67 -14.76 -8.50
C ASP A 33 -7.66 -13.61 -8.55
N LEU A 34 -8.12 -12.40 -8.25
CA LEU A 34 -7.32 -11.17 -8.33
C LEU A 34 -6.05 -11.28 -7.48
N TRP A 35 -6.09 -12.10 -6.43
CA TRP A 35 -4.94 -12.42 -5.58
C TRP A 35 -3.90 -13.30 -6.27
N ALA A 36 -4.32 -14.24 -7.12
CA ALA A 36 -3.41 -15.12 -7.86
C ALA A 36 -2.63 -14.35 -8.94
N GLN A 37 -3.21 -13.28 -9.47
CA GLN A 37 -2.58 -12.41 -10.47
C GLN A 37 -1.80 -11.24 -9.86
N ALA A 38 -2.02 -10.95 -8.58
CA ALA A 38 -1.37 -9.83 -7.91
C ALA A 38 0.09 -10.12 -7.56
N CYS A 39 0.91 -9.07 -7.59
CA CYS A 39 2.30 -9.15 -7.20
C CYS A 39 2.44 -9.04 -5.68
N MET A 40 3.07 -10.03 -5.05
CA MET A 40 3.46 -9.94 -3.64
C MET A 40 4.59 -8.94 -3.48
N ALA A 41 4.38 -7.89 -2.68
CA ALA A 41 5.43 -6.91 -2.39
C ALA A 41 6.54 -7.57 -1.57
N LYS A 42 7.68 -7.82 -2.22
CA LYS A 42 8.84 -8.45 -1.57
C LYS A 42 9.47 -7.47 -0.57
N PRO A 43 9.74 -7.89 0.67
CA PRO A 43 10.44 -7.06 1.65
C PRO A 43 11.90 -6.90 1.24
N HIS A 44 12.36 -5.67 1.16
CA HIS A 44 13.77 -5.33 1.00
C HIS A 44 14.30 -4.72 2.29
N CYS A 45 15.45 -5.19 2.75
CA CYS A 45 16.04 -4.70 4.00
C CYS A 45 17.44 -4.18 3.72
N TYR A 46 17.72 -2.94 4.14
CA TYR A 46 19.02 -2.32 3.95
C TYR A 46 19.42 -1.48 5.17
N THR A 47 20.73 -1.31 5.36
CA THR A 47 21.28 -0.60 6.52
C THR A 47 22.04 0.63 6.03
N LYS A 48 21.70 1.80 6.55
CA LYS A 48 22.55 2.99 6.45
C LYS A 48 23.57 2.92 7.59
N GLU A 49 24.83 3.26 7.31
CA GLU A 49 25.96 3.06 8.23
C GLU A 49 25.64 3.44 9.69
N GLY A 50 25.84 2.50 10.62
CA GLY A 50 25.63 2.68 12.05
C GLY A 50 24.16 2.74 12.53
N LYS A 51 23.17 2.64 11.64
CA LYS A 51 21.75 2.73 11.99
C LYS A 51 21.07 1.35 12.04
N LYS A 52 19.93 1.28 12.72
CA LYS A 52 19.01 0.13 12.64
C LYS A 52 18.58 -0.11 11.17
N PRO A 53 18.25 -1.36 10.79
CA PRO A 53 17.86 -1.68 9.43
C PRO A 53 16.56 -0.97 9.01
N ILE A 54 16.46 -0.59 7.74
CA ILE A 54 15.25 -0.04 7.13
C ILE A 54 14.60 -1.14 6.30
N LEU A 55 13.29 -1.31 6.45
CA LEU A 55 12.48 -2.20 5.63
C LEU A 55 11.82 -1.38 4.52
N SER A 56 11.79 -1.88 3.29
CA SER A 56 11.06 -1.25 2.19
C SER A 56 10.25 -2.24 1.37
N PHE A 57 9.18 -1.73 0.77
CA PHE A 57 8.34 -2.42 -0.20
C PHE A 57 8.23 -1.57 -1.46
N VAL A 58 8.01 -2.22 -2.60
CA VAL A 58 7.88 -1.55 -3.90
C VAL A 58 6.44 -1.66 -4.39
N VAL A 59 5.88 -0.55 -4.87
CA VAL A 59 4.61 -0.49 -5.59
C VAL A 59 4.90 0.04 -6.98
N THR A 60 4.56 -0.75 -7.99
CA THR A 60 4.79 -0.42 -9.40
C THR A 60 3.48 -0.01 -10.06
N GLU A 61 3.55 1.01 -10.91
CA GLU A 61 2.40 1.51 -11.68
C GLU A 61 1.69 0.40 -12.46
N GLY A 62 0.36 0.38 -12.36
CA GLY A 62 -0.51 -0.58 -13.06
C GLY A 62 -0.53 -1.99 -12.48
N ILE A 63 0.27 -2.30 -11.45
CA ILE A 63 0.37 -3.65 -10.89
C ILE A 63 -0.43 -3.77 -9.59
N ASN A 64 -1.43 -4.66 -9.58
CA ASN A 64 -2.12 -5.06 -8.35
C ASN A 64 -1.08 -5.61 -7.36
N THR A 65 -1.00 -5.02 -6.17
CA THR A 65 0.07 -5.30 -5.22
C THR A 65 -0.50 -5.80 -3.90
N ILE A 66 -0.03 -6.95 -3.44
CA ILE A 66 -0.34 -7.46 -2.10
C ILE A 66 0.66 -6.85 -1.12
N LEU A 67 0.16 -6.02 -0.20
CA LEU A 67 0.95 -5.35 0.83
C LEU A 67 0.69 -5.95 2.22
N PRO A 68 1.73 -6.06 3.06
CA PRO A 68 1.58 -6.47 4.45
C PRO A 68 0.92 -5.36 5.26
N MET A 69 -0.11 -5.69 6.04
CA MET A 69 -0.72 -4.75 6.97
C MET A 69 0.17 -4.54 8.19
N PHE A 70 0.82 -5.57 8.72
CA PHE A 70 1.62 -5.45 9.95
C PHE A 70 3.11 -5.76 9.70
N PRO A 71 3.82 -4.95 8.89
CA PRO A 71 5.18 -5.29 8.45
C PRO A 71 6.19 -5.44 9.60
N ASN A 72 6.02 -4.69 10.70
CA ASN A 72 6.83 -4.87 11.90
C ASN A 72 6.64 -6.24 12.55
N GLU A 73 5.43 -6.78 12.56
CA GLU A 73 5.15 -8.08 13.18
C GLU A 73 5.61 -9.23 12.28
N LEU A 74 5.40 -9.08 10.97
CA LEU A 74 5.70 -10.11 9.98
C LEU A 74 7.20 -10.27 9.70
N TYR A 75 7.96 -9.16 9.72
CA TYR A 75 9.35 -9.18 9.24
C TYR A 75 10.40 -8.88 10.31
N ARG A 76 10.01 -8.57 11.54
CA ARG A 76 10.97 -8.33 12.64
C ARG A 76 11.82 -9.58 12.86
N LYS A 77 13.13 -9.44 12.66
CA LYS A 77 14.12 -10.48 12.98
C LYS A 77 14.71 -10.24 14.37
N GLY A 78 14.36 -11.08 15.33
CA GLY A 78 14.88 -11.02 16.69
C GLY A 78 14.33 -9.85 17.52
N LYS A 79 15.12 -9.36 18.48
CA LYS A 79 14.70 -8.30 19.42
C LYS A 79 14.84 -6.88 18.86
N ASN A 80 15.51 -6.72 17.72
CA ASN A 80 15.75 -5.41 17.10
C ASN A 80 14.75 -5.18 15.97
N GLY A 81 13.87 -4.20 16.13
CA GLY A 81 12.97 -3.75 15.07
C GLY A 81 13.66 -2.92 13.98
N PHE A 82 12.89 -2.51 12.99
CA PHE A 82 13.35 -1.61 11.93
C PHE A 82 13.43 -0.17 12.44
N ALA A 83 14.36 0.61 11.88
CA ALA A 83 14.46 2.06 12.12
C ALA A 83 13.27 2.79 11.51
N ASP A 84 12.92 2.42 10.28
CA ASP A 84 11.83 2.97 9.50
C ASP A 84 11.32 1.90 8.53
N ILE A 85 10.09 2.07 8.06
CA ILE A 85 9.47 1.25 7.03
C ILE A 85 9.07 2.17 5.88
N ARG A 86 9.57 1.87 4.69
CA ARG A 86 9.47 2.70 3.50
C ARG A 86 8.60 2.03 2.44
N LEU A 87 7.98 2.86 1.62
CA LEU A 87 7.27 2.44 0.42
C LEU A 87 7.86 3.19 -0.77
N ILE A 88 8.28 2.44 -1.78
CA ILE A 88 8.94 2.95 -2.98
C ILE A 88 7.93 2.87 -4.13
N PHE A 89 7.60 4.01 -4.70
CA PHE A 89 6.72 4.11 -5.86
C PHE A 89 7.55 4.13 -7.13
N VAL A 90 7.24 3.24 -8.07
CA VAL A 90 7.90 3.15 -9.38
C VAL A 90 6.87 3.42 -10.47
N SER A 91 7.00 4.57 -11.14
CA SER A 91 6.21 4.86 -12.34
C SER A 91 6.92 4.28 -13.56
N THR A 92 6.15 3.61 -14.42
CA THR A 92 6.63 3.05 -15.69
C THR A 92 6.26 3.96 -16.86
N SER A 93 5.21 4.77 -16.73
CA SER A 93 4.80 5.73 -17.76
C SER A 93 5.52 7.08 -17.67
N ARG A 94 5.92 7.51 -16.47
CA ARG A 94 6.70 8.75 -16.27
C ARG A 94 8.17 8.45 -16.07
N LYS A 95 9.03 9.09 -16.86
CA LYS A 95 10.48 9.05 -16.65
C LYS A 95 10.82 9.84 -15.39
N GLY A 96 11.31 9.15 -14.36
CA GLY A 96 11.74 9.75 -13.11
C GLY A 96 12.30 8.71 -12.17
N ASP A 97 12.97 9.19 -11.12
CA ASP A 97 13.51 8.31 -10.09
C ASP A 97 12.38 7.72 -9.24
N PRO A 98 12.55 6.47 -8.74
CA PRO A 98 11.65 5.89 -7.75
C PRO A 98 11.49 6.82 -6.55
N VAL A 99 10.24 7.00 -6.10
CA VAL A 99 9.94 7.90 -4.99
C VAL A 99 9.81 7.12 -3.70
N ASP A 100 10.69 7.40 -2.75
CA ASP A 100 10.73 6.78 -1.43
C ASP A 100 9.96 7.61 -0.39
N LEU A 101 8.92 7.02 0.22
CA LEU A 101 8.09 7.64 1.26
C LEU A 101 7.90 6.75 2.50
N PRO A 102 7.61 7.32 3.70
CA PRO A 102 7.29 6.52 4.89
C PRO A 102 6.01 5.70 4.67
N PHE A 103 6.08 4.39 4.93
CA PHE A 103 4.98 3.45 4.69
C PHE A 103 3.70 3.87 5.39
N PHE A 104 3.78 4.17 6.69
CA PHE A 104 2.60 4.50 7.50
C PHE A 104 1.93 5.80 7.11
N HIS A 105 2.67 6.75 6.51
CA HIS A 105 2.07 7.97 5.96
C HIS A 105 1.32 7.72 4.65
N CYS A 106 1.67 6.65 3.93
CA CYS A 106 1.00 6.28 2.69
C CYS A 106 -0.30 5.50 2.94
N VAL A 107 -0.41 4.77 4.06
CA VAL A 107 -1.55 3.89 4.37
C VAL A 107 -2.93 4.59 4.25
N PRO A 108 -3.16 5.79 4.80
CA PRO A 108 -4.46 6.44 4.67
C PRO A 108 -4.85 6.68 3.21
N ALA A 109 -3.91 7.11 2.37
CA ALA A 109 -4.18 7.35 0.96
C ALA A 109 -4.36 6.03 0.18
N LEU A 110 -3.51 5.03 0.44
CA LEU A 110 -3.59 3.70 -0.18
C LEU A 110 -4.88 2.96 0.17
N SER A 111 -5.46 3.24 1.35
CA SER A 111 -6.70 2.60 1.77
C SER A 111 -7.90 2.88 0.86
N ASN A 112 -7.85 3.94 0.05
CA ASN A 112 -8.87 4.24 -0.94
C ASN A 112 -8.79 3.34 -2.19
N TYR A 113 -7.71 2.56 -2.31
CA TYR A 113 -7.42 1.70 -3.46
C TYR A 113 -7.35 0.22 -3.08
N ALA A 114 -7.79 -0.13 -1.87
CA ALA A 114 -7.82 -1.51 -1.40
C ALA A 114 -9.01 -2.26 -2.02
N LEU A 115 -8.73 -3.37 -2.72
CA LEU A 115 -9.73 -4.23 -3.33
C LEU A 115 -10.26 -5.27 -2.33
N ASP A 116 -9.36 -5.89 -1.58
CA ASP A 116 -9.70 -6.94 -0.63
C ASP A 116 -8.68 -7.03 0.51
N ILE A 117 -9.09 -7.61 1.64
CA ILE A 117 -8.24 -7.84 2.81
C ILE A 117 -8.29 -9.33 3.15
N ARG A 118 -7.15 -9.99 3.03
CA ARG A 118 -6.91 -11.35 3.55
C ARG A 118 -5.77 -11.24 4.55
N GLU A 119 -6.12 -11.01 5.82
CA GLU A 119 -5.14 -10.78 6.89
C GLU A 119 -4.08 -11.91 6.89
N PRO A 120 -2.78 -11.56 7.04
CA PRO A 120 -2.24 -10.26 7.45
C PRO A 120 -1.97 -9.29 6.28
N ASN A 121 -2.52 -9.51 5.10
CA ASN A 121 -2.26 -8.75 3.89
C ASN A 121 -3.50 -7.99 3.37
N VAL A 122 -3.24 -6.96 2.57
CA VAL A 122 -4.23 -6.22 1.81
C VAL A 122 -3.86 -6.23 0.33
N LEU A 123 -4.85 -6.43 -0.53
CA LEU A 123 -4.70 -6.29 -1.98
C LEU A 123 -5.01 -4.86 -2.38
N ILE A 124 -4.03 -4.18 -2.97
CA ILE A 124 -4.17 -2.83 -3.52
C ILE A 124 -4.28 -2.92 -5.04
N ARG A 125 -5.27 -2.23 -5.61
CA ARG A 125 -5.41 -2.10 -7.07
C ARG A 125 -4.18 -1.42 -7.67
N GLY A 126 -3.79 -1.83 -8.88
CA GLY A 126 -2.75 -1.18 -9.64
C GLY A 126 -3.03 0.31 -9.83
N LEU A 127 -2.17 1.15 -9.26
CA LEU A 127 -2.30 2.60 -9.33
C LEU A 127 -1.79 3.11 -10.67
N ASN A 128 -2.51 4.04 -11.30
CA ASN A 128 -1.99 4.75 -12.47
C ASN A 128 -1.03 5.89 -12.04
N ALA A 129 -0.29 6.47 -12.99
CA ALA A 129 0.66 7.53 -12.68
C ALA A 129 0.05 8.82 -12.07
N LEU A 130 -1.21 9.14 -12.37
CA LEU A 130 -1.88 10.28 -11.76
C LEU A 130 -2.16 10.01 -10.28
N GLU A 131 -2.77 8.86 -9.99
CA GLU A 131 -3.09 8.41 -8.62
C GLU A 131 -1.81 8.30 -7.77
N MET A 132 -0.75 7.70 -8.31
CA MET A 132 0.56 7.69 -7.64
C MET A 132 1.07 9.10 -7.35
N GLY A 133 0.96 10.02 -8.32
CA GLY A 133 1.37 11.41 -8.16
C GLY A 133 0.59 12.14 -7.05
N GLU A 134 -0.72 11.91 -6.96
CA GLU A 134 -1.58 12.49 -5.92
C GLU A 134 -1.21 11.96 -4.53
N ILE A 135 -1.00 10.66 -4.38
CA ILE A 135 -0.54 10.05 -3.12
C ILE A 135 0.81 10.66 -2.71
N ILE A 136 1.78 10.69 -3.64
CA ILE A 136 3.12 11.21 -3.37
C ILE A 136 3.05 12.68 -2.93
N SER A 137 2.30 13.51 -3.65
CA SER A 137 2.15 14.93 -3.35
C SER A 137 1.47 15.15 -1.99
N GLY A 138 0.38 14.44 -1.73
CA GLY A 138 -0.36 14.53 -0.47
C GLY A 138 0.47 14.10 0.74
N VAL A 139 1.25 13.02 0.61
CA VAL A 139 2.17 12.57 1.67
C VAL A 139 3.30 13.58 1.88
N ARG A 140 3.93 14.09 0.82
CA ARG A 140 4.99 15.11 0.93
C ARG A 140 4.48 16.39 1.59
N HIS A 141 3.28 16.84 1.22
CA HIS A 141 2.63 17.98 1.84
C HIS A 141 2.37 17.73 3.33
N THR A 142 1.86 16.55 3.69
CA THR A 142 1.63 16.17 5.10
C THR A 142 2.92 16.16 5.91
N LEU A 143 4.01 15.64 5.34
CA LEU A 143 5.33 15.64 5.97
C LEU A 143 5.91 17.06 6.12
N ALA A 144 5.67 17.94 5.15
CA ALA A 144 6.12 19.34 5.19
C ALA A 144 5.32 20.19 6.20
N CYS A 145 4.01 19.95 6.34
CA CYS A 145 3.16 20.67 7.29
C CYS A 145 3.24 20.14 8.73
N CYS A 146 3.76 18.92 8.94
CA CYS A 146 3.93 18.32 10.26
C CYS A 146 5.35 17.73 10.40
N PRO A 147 6.40 18.58 10.40
CA PRO A 147 7.73 18.12 10.75
C PRO A 147 7.74 17.77 12.24
N GLU A 148 7.97 16.50 12.56
CA GLU A 148 8.10 15.92 13.91
C GLU A 148 6.80 15.52 14.66
N ARG A 149 6.60 14.21 14.72
CA ARG A 149 6.54 13.51 16.02
C ARG A 149 7.65 12.46 16.07
N GLU A 150 8.89 12.90 15.98
CA GLU A 150 10.07 12.05 16.16
C GLU A 150 10.84 12.48 17.43
N LYS A 151 10.09 12.71 18.52
CA LYS A 151 10.61 12.78 19.89
C LYS A 151 9.52 12.31 20.84
N VAL A 152 9.60 11.05 21.28
CA VAL A 152 9.57 10.60 22.69
C VAL A 152 10.17 9.20 22.73
#